data_AF-I0CHM8-F1
#
_entry.id   AF-I0CHM8-F1
#
_cell.length_a   1.000
_cell.length_b   1.000
_cell.length_c   1.000
_cell.angle_alpha   90.00
_cell.angle_beta   90.00
_cell.angle_gamma   90.00
#
_symmetry.space_group_name_H-M   'P 1'
#
loop_
_entity.id
_entity.type
_entity.pdbx_description
1 polymer ?
#
loop_
_entity_poly.entity_id
_entity_poly.type
_entity_poly.pdbx_seq_one_letter_code
_entity_poly.pdbx_strand_id
1 'polypeptide(L)'
;MASNNMLPTSIDATAEDKAFAAEVARVQEWWKDSRWRFTKRPFTAEQIVSKRGTLPIQYPSNSQAKKLWGILEKRFADKDASYTYGCLEPTMVTQMAQFLDTVYVSGWQSSSTASSSDEPGPDLADYPYTTVPNKVGHLFTAQLFHDRKQRHERLSLPASQRDSKAAHVDYLRPIVADADTGHGGLTAVMKLTKLFIEKGAAGIHIEDQAPGTK
;
A
#
# COMPACT_ATOMS: atom_id res chain seq x y z
N MET A 1 -32.12 -22.53 32.02
CA MET A 1 -32.24 -21.12 31.57
C MET A 1 -30.86 -20.44 31.43
N ALA A 2 -29.92 -21.06 30.69
CA ALA A 2 -28.57 -20.50 30.48
C ALA A 2 -28.19 -20.34 28.99
N SER A 3 -29.04 -20.80 28.07
CA SER A 3 -28.75 -20.85 26.63
C SER A 3 -28.74 -19.48 25.94
N ASN A 4 -29.33 -18.45 26.56
CA ASN A 4 -29.48 -17.14 25.93
C ASN A 4 -28.46 -16.08 26.40
N ASN A 5 -27.58 -16.41 27.36
CA ASN A 5 -26.60 -15.45 27.91
C ASN A 5 -25.41 -15.16 26.97
N MET A 6 -25.27 -15.94 25.89
CA MET A 6 -24.23 -15.78 24.87
C MET A 6 -24.80 -15.25 23.54
N LEU A 7 -26.12 -15.01 23.46
CA LEU A 7 -26.71 -14.45 22.26
C LEU A 7 -26.35 -12.96 22.17
N PRO A 8 -25.91 -12.48 20.99
CA PRO A 8 -25.66 -11.05 20.82
C PRO A 8 -26.96 -10.29 21.09
N THR A 9 -26.84 -9.17 21.80
CA THR A 9 -27.95 -8.21 21.90
C THR A 9 -28.38 -7.80 20.50
N SER A 10 -29.70 -7.67 20.29
CA SER A 10 -30.24 -7.16 19.04
C SER A 10 -29.58 -5.83 18.67
N ILE A 11 -29.23 -5.66 17.39
CA ILE A 11 -28.65 -4.41 16.89
C ILE A 11 -29.68 -3.28 17.10
N ASP A 12 -29.29 -2.25 17.84
CA ASP A 12 -30.09 -1.03 17.96
C ASP A 12 -30.00 -0.26 16.64
N ALA A 13 -31.08 -0.32 15.84
CA ALA A 13 -31.17 0.33 14.53
C ALA A 13 -30.90 1.85 14.62
N THR A 14 -31.30 2.51 15.72
CA THR A 14 -31.06 3.95 15.90
C THR A 14 -29.57 4.23 16.10
N ALA A 15 -28.89 3.37 16.86
CA ALA A 15 -27.44 3.46 17.04
C ALA A 15 -26.69 3.14 15.75
N GLU A 16 -27.17 2.19 14.95
CA GLU A 16 -26.61 1.82 13.64
C GLU A 16 -26.68 3.00 12.65
N ASP A 17 -27.86 3.63 12.50
CA ASP A 17 -28.04 4.82 11.67
C ASP A 17 -27.15 5.98 12.10
N LYS A 18 -27.04 6.21 13.42
CA LYS A 18 -26.17 7.25 13.98
C LYS A 18 -24.69 6.96 13.71
N ALA A 19 -24.25 5.71 13.83
CA ALA A 19 -22.89 5.30 13.55
C ALA A 19 -22.54 5.48 12.06
N PHE A 20 -23.46 5.07 11.18
CA PHE A 20 -23.36 5.27 9.74
C PHE A 20 -23.24 6.76 9.39
N ALA A 21 -24.15 7.60 9.88
CA ALA A 21 -24.13 9.05 9.61
C ALA A 21 -22.84 9.72 10.09
N ALA A 22 -22.36 9.33 11.28
CA ALA A 22 -21.09 9.83 11.81
C ALA A 22 -19.88 9.41 10.93
N GLU A 23 -19.90 8.19 10.37
CA GLU A 23 -18.83 7.75 9.49
C GLU A 23 -18.87 8.42 8.11
N VAL A 24 -20.07 8.63 7.55
CA VAL A 24 -20.26 9.40 6.32
C VAL A 24 -19.68 10.81 6.48
N ALA A 25 -19.99 11.50 7.58
CA ALA A 25 -19.45 12.83 7.87
C ALA A 25 -17.90 12.84 7.93
N ARG A 26 -17.29 11.81 8.54
CA ARG A 26 -15.82 11.66 8.56
C ARG A 26 -15.23 11.46 7.16
N VAL A 27 -15.90 10.67 6.31
CA VAL A 27 -15.44 10.45 4.92
C VAL A 27 -15.59 11.72 4.08
N GLN A 28 -16.69 12.44 4.22
CA GLN A 28 -16.90 13.73 3.55
C GLN A 28 -15.84 14.75 3.97
N GLU A 29 -15.51 14.83 5.27
CA GLU A 29 -14.44 15.70 5.76
C GLU A 29 -13.07 15.29 5.22
N TRP A 30 -12.75 13.99 5.25
CA TRP A 30 -11.51 13.47 4.67
C TRP A 30 -11.37 13.80 3.18
N TRP A 31 -12.47 13.81 2.42
CA TRP A 31 -12.46 14.13 0.99
C TRP A 31 -12.21 15.61 0.68
N LYS A 32 -12.28 16.50 1.66
CA LYS A 32 -11.92 17.92 1.50
C LYS A 32 -10.41 18.17 1.55
N ASP A 33 -9.62 17.18 1.99
CA ASP A 33 -8.17 17.31 2.05
C ASP A 33 -7.57 17.65 0.67
N SER A 34 -6.54 18.51 0.66
CA SER A 34 -5.82 18.94 -0.54
C SER A 34 -5.29 17.80 -1.42
N ARG A 35 -5.11 16.61 -0.83
CA ARG A 35 -4.79 15.35 -1.53
C ARG A 35 -5.78 15.01 -2.63
N TRP A 36 -7.03 15.42 -2.51
CA TRP A 36 -8.12 15.04 -3.42
C TRP A 36 -8.55 16.15 -4.38
N ARG A 37 -7.86 17.29 -4.40
CA ARG A 37 -8.23 18.46 -5.21
C ARG A 37 -8.34 18.20 -6.72
N PHE A 38 -7.68 17.14 -7.21
CA PHE A 38 -7.74 16.70 -8.61
C PHE A 38 -8.52 15.40 -8.82
N THR A 39 -9.06 14.79 -7.75
CA THR A 39 -9.72 13.48 -7.83
C THR A 39 -11.23 13.63 -8.01
N LYS A 40 -11.73 13.24 -9.17
CA LYS A 40 -13.18 13.10 -9.43
C LYS A 40 -13.68 11.75 -8.92
N ARG A 41 -14.73 11.75 -8.09
CA ARG A 41 -15.41 10.53 -7.60
C ARG A 41 -16.81 10.43 -8.20
N PRO A 42 -17.12 9.42 -9.04
CA PRO A 42 -18.45 9.19 -9.57
C PRO A 42 -19.33 8.36 -8.58
N PHE A 43 -19.11 8.54 -7.28
CA PHE A 43 -19.81 7.84 -6.20
C PHE A 43 -19.79 8.72 -4.94
N THR A 44 -20.66 8.44 -3.98
CA THR A 44 -20.84 9.24 -2.76
C THR A 44 -20.19 8.62 -1.54
N ALA A 45 -20.06 9.41 -0.46
CA ALA A 45 -19.50 8.92 0.81
C ALA A 45 -20.40 7.84 1.43
N GLU A 46 -21.71 7.99 1.30
CA GLU A 46 -22.73 7.02 1.75
C GLU A 46 -22.57 5.67 1.04
N GLN A 47 -22.35 5.70 -0.28
CA GLN A 47 -22.09 4.50 -1.06
C GLN A 47 -20.82 3.78 -0.61
N ILE A 48 -19.77 4.51 -0.22
CA ILE A 48 -18.52 3.92 0.29
C ILE A 48 -18.69 3.35 1.70
N VAL A 49 -19.29 4.12 2.62
CA VAL A 49 -19.49 3.70 4.02
C VAL A 49 -20.40 2.48 4.09
N SER A 50 -21.45 2.41 3.26
CA SER A 50 -22.36 1.26 3.20
C SER A 50 -21.72 -0.06 2.75
N LYS A 51 -20.44 -0.05 2.36
CA LYS A 51 -19.66 -1.24 1.99
C LYS A 51 -18.58 -1.59 3.02
N ARG A 52 -18.43 -0.80 4.09
CA ARG A 52 -17.52 -1.08 5.19
C ARG A 52 -18.16 -2.05 6.18
N GLY A 53 -17.32 -2.77 6.89
CA GLY A 53 -17.73 -3.49 8.11
C GLY A 53 -17.61 -2.59 9.34
N THR A 54 -17.94 -3.15 10.49
CA THR A 54 -17.93 -2.44 11.79
C THR A 54 -16.55 -2.40 12.46
N LEU A 55 -15.56 -3.12 11.93
CA LEU A 55 -14.18 -3.15 12.44
C LEU A 55 -13.25 -2.37 11.48
N PRO A 56 -12.94 -1.09 11.77
CA PRO A 56 -12.04 -0.31 10.93
C PRO A 56 -10.61 -0.83 11.05
N ILE A 57 -9.93 -0.93 9.90
CA ILE A 57 -8.51 -1.34 9.83
C ILE A 57 -7.70 -0.15 9.33
N GLN A 58 -6.58 0.13 9.99
CA GLN A 58 -5.59 1.11 9.52
C GLN A 58 -4.39 0.37 8.95
N TYR A 59 -4.12 0.57 7.66
CA TYR A 59 -3.02 -0.09 6.97
C TYR A 59 -1.75 0.79 6.99
N PRO A 60 -0.57 0.21 7.23
CA PRO A 60 0.69 0.95 7.21
C PRO A 60 1.05 1.47 5.81
N SER A 61 0.50 0.87 4.75
CA SER A 61 0.56 1.40 3.37
C SER A 61 0.03 2.83 3.27
N ASN A 62 -0.95 3.23 4.07
CA ASN A 62 -1.48 4.60 4.10
C ASN A 62 -0.40 5.61 4.52
N SER A 63 0.46 5.27 5.48
CA SER A 63 1.58 6.12 5.88
C SER A 63 2.59 6.27 4.73
N GLN A 64 2.85 5.18 4.00
CA GLN A 64 3.74 5.21 2.83
C GLN A 64 3.13 5.99 1.66
N ALA A 65 1.82 5.89 1.44
CA ALA A 65 1.09 6.65 0.41
C ALA A 65 1.11 8.16 0.70
N LYS A 66 0.94 8.56 1.97
CA LYS A 66 1.09 9.96 2.39
C LYS A 66 2.52 10.47 2.19
N LYS A 67 3.52 9.65 2.52
CA LYS A 67 4.94 9.96 2.25
C LYS A 67 5.21 10.12 0.76
N LEU A 68 4.75 9.20 -0.08
CA LEU A 68 4.87 9.27 -1.54
C LEU A 68 4.22 10.54 -2.08
N TRP A 69 3.00 10.85 -1.64
CA TRP A 69 2.30 12.07 -2.04
C TRP A 69 3.11 13.34 -1.75
N GLY A 70 3.66 13.45 -0.53
CA GLY A 70 4.50 14.59 -0.16
C GLY A 70 5.77 14.71 -1.01
N ILE A 71 6.41 13.58 -1.34
CA ILE A 71 7.56 13.55 -2.25
C ILE A 71 7.14 14.07 -3.63
N LEU A 72 6.12 13.48 -4.25
CA LEU A 72 5.72 13.79 -5.63
C LEU A 72 5.18 15.21 -5.79
N GLU A 73 4.40 15.71 -4.84
CA GLU A 73 3.94 17.11 -4.83
C GLU A 73 5.12 18.09 -4.83
N LYS A 74 6.12 17.82 -3.98
CA LYS A 74 7.33 18.65 -3.93
C LYS A 74 8.12 18.58 -5.24
N ARG A 75 8.37 17.38 -5.76
CA ARG A 75 9.09 17.18 -7.04
C ARG A 75 8.40 17.94 -8.18
N PHE A 76 7.08 17.84 -8.27
CA PHE A 76 6.31 18.55 -9.30
C PHE A 76 6.39 20.08 -9.15
N ALA A 77 6.25 20.60 -7.93
CA ALA A 77 6.37 22.03 -7.66
C ALA A 77 7.76 22.58 -7.99
N ASP A 78 8.81 21.83 -7.65
CA ASP A 78 10.21 22.19 -7.86
C ASP A 78 10.71 21.87 -9.30
N LYS A 79 9.87 21.25 -10.14
CA LYS A 79 10.21 20.73 -11.47
C LYS A 79 11.41 19.77 -11.47
N ASP A 80 11.46 18.93 -10.44
CA ASP A 80 12.47 17.91 -10.21
C ASP A 80 11.85 16.49 -10.31
N ALA A 81 12.66 15.46 -10.16
CA ALA A 81 12.21 14.07 -10.22
C ALA A 81 12.78 13.21 -9.10
N SER A 82 11.94 12.32 -8.59
CA SER A 82 12.38 11.12 -7.89
C SER A 82 12.42 9.99 -8.92
N TYR A 83 13.57 9.35 -9.06
CA TYR A 83 13.77 8.21 -9.97
C TYR A 83 14.16 6.98 -9.18
N THR A 84 13.78 5.81 -9.70
CA THR A 84 14.08 4.50 -9.11
C THR A 84 14.10 3.44 -10.21
N TYR A 85 14.31 2.18 -9.84
CA TYR A 85 14.28 1.04 -10.75
C TYR A 85 13.58 -0.17 -10.11
N GLY A 86 13.33 -1.20 -10.92
CA GLY A 86 12.68 -2.43 -10.48
C GLY A 86 13.50 -3.23 -9.49
N CYS A 87 13.00 -3.39 -8.26
CA CYS A 87 13.66 -4.09 -7.17
C CYS A 87 13.28 -5.57 -7.12
N LEU A 88 14.28 -6.46 -7.16
CA LEU A 88 14.06 -7.91 -7.16
C LEU A 88 13.72 -8.48 -5.78
N GLU A 89 14.49 -8.15 -4.75
CA GLU A 89 14.44 -8.84 -3.46
C GLU A 89 15.02 -7.98 -2.30
N PRO A 90 14.92 -8.44 -1.03
CA PRO A 90 15.31 -7.66 0.16
C PRO A 90 16.74 -7.15 0.21
N THR A 91 17.72 -7.90 -0.28
CA THR A 91 19.13 -7.47 -0.28
C THR A 91 19.26 -6.20 -1.12
N MET A 92 18.69 -6.20 -2.32
CA MET A 92 18.62 -5.05 -3.22
C MET A 92 17.89 -3.85 -2.58
N VAL A 93 16.71 -4.05 -1.97
CA VAL A 93 15.93 -2.93 -1.39
C VAL A 93 16.70 -2.21 -0.29
N THR A 94 17.53 -2.92 0.47
CA THR A 94 18.35 -2.31 1.54
C THR A 94 19.47 -1.44 1.00
N GLN A 95 20.00 -1.76 -0.19
CA GLN A 95 21.03 -0.95 -0.85
C GLN A 95 20.40 0.23 -1.59
N MET A 96 19.27 0.02 -2.26
CA MET A 96 18.50 1.08 -2.90
C MET A 96 18.13 2.19 -1.91
N ALA A 97 17.69 1.83 -0.71
CA ALA A 97 17.24 2.77 0.31
C ALA A 97 18.32 3.79 0.74
N GLN A 98 19.60 3.53 0.47
CA GLN A 98 20.69 4.47 0.76
C GLN A 98 20.73 5.66 -0.22
N PHE A 99 20.19 5.51 -1.44
CA PHE A 99 20.37 6.48 -2.52
C PHE A 99 19.06 6.91 -3.18
N LEU A 100 18.04 6.07 -3.15
CA LEU A 100 16.75 6.28 -3.83
C LEU A 100 15.66 6.49 -2.79
N ASP A 101 14.75 7.42 -3.07
CA ASP A 101 13.66 7.78 -2.15
C ASP A 101 12.36 6.99 -2.41
N THR A 102 12.31 6.19 -3.47
CA THR A 102 11.19 5.31 -3.83
C THR A 102 11.69 3.94 -4.32
N VAL A 103 10.79 2.94 -4.33
CA VAL A 103 11.05 1.58 -4.83
C VAL A 103 9.99 1.23 -5.86
N TYR A 104 10.41 0.69 -7.01
CA TYR A 104 9.49 0.16 -8.01
C TYR A 104 9.45 -1.38 -7.95
N VAL A 105 8.24 -1.94 -8.05
CA VAL A 105 8.01 -3.38 -8.19
C VAL A 105 7.36 -3.63 -9.56
N SER A 106 8.10 -4.29 -10.44
CA SER A 106 7.74 -4.54 -11.83
C SER A 106 6.96 -5.85 -12.02
N GLY A 107 5.92 -5.82 -12.86
CA GLY A 107 5.21 -7.01 -13.35
C GLY A 107 6.12 -7.89 -14.20
N TRP A 108 6.83 -7.28 -15.16
CA TRP A 108 7.85 -7.94 -15.99
C TRP A 108 8.87 -8.74 -15.18
N GLN A 109 9.51 -8.12 -14.17
CA GLN A 109 10.48 -8.82 -13.31
C GLN A 109 9.81 -9.94 -12.51
N SER A 110 8.58 -9.71 -12.04
CA SER A 110 7.84 -10.69 -11.26
C SER A 110 7.43 -11.90 -12.09
N SER A 111 7.12 -11.72 -13.38
CA SER A 111 6.81 -12.83 -14.30
C SER A 111 7.95 -13.83 -14.37
N SER A 112 9.19 -13.36 -14.51
CA SER A 112 10.35 -14.25 -14.68
C SER A 112 10.99 -14.71 -13.37
N THR A 113 10.64 -14.10 -12.21
CA THR A 113 11.40 -14.35 -10.96
C THR A 113 10.55 -14.54 -9.71
N ALA A 114 9.23 -14.35 -9.77
CA ALA A 114 8.41 -14.26 -8.56
C ALA A 114 6.94 -14.67 -8.73
N SER A 115 6.58 -15.37 -9.80
CA SER A 115 5.24 -15.93 -9.96
C SER A 115 4.84 -16.70 -8.71
N SER A 116 3.63 -16.47 -8.19
CA SER A 116 3.17 -17.13 -6.96
C SER A 116 3.02 -18.66 -7.10
N SER A 117 3.05 -19.17 -8.34
CA SER A 117 3.03 -20.60 -8.65
C SER A 117 4.41 -21.14 -9.02
N ASP A 118 5.47 -20.34 -8.90
CA ASP A 118 6.85 -20.66 -9.27
C ASP A 118 7.07 -21.00 -10.76
N GLU A 119 6.05 -20.86 -11.60
CA GLU A 119 6.16 -20.99 -13.06
C GLU A 119 6.55 -19.63 -13.65
N PRO A 120 7.77 -19.48 -14.21
CA PRO A 120 8.22 -18.23 -14.79
C PRO A 120 7.67 -18.06 -16.22
N GLY A 121 7.65 -16.83 -16.71
CA GLY A 121 7.21 -16.56 -18.08
C GLY A 121 7.63 -15.20 -18.64
N PRO A 122 7.27 -14.93 -19.91
CA PRO A 122 7.31 -13.60 -20.48
C PRO A 122 6.30 -12.67 -19.79
N ASP A 123 6.39 -11.37 -20.07
CA ASP A 123 5.53 -10.36 -19.44
C ASP A 123 4.14 -10.29 -20.06
N LEU A 124 3.29 -11.25 -19.71
CA LEU A 124 1.92 -11.39 -20.25
C LEU A 124 0.82 -11.28 -19.16
N ALA A 125 1.22 -11.03 -17.91
CA ALA A 125 0.33 -11.02 -16.75
C ALA A 125 -0.61 -12.24 -16.65
N ASP A 126 -0.10 -13.41 -17.03
CA ASP A 126 -0.78 -14.71 -16.93
C ASP A 126 -0.48 -15.43 -15.60
N TYR A 127 0.48 -14.94 -14.83
CA TYR A 127 0.73 -15.38 -13.46
C TYR A 127 -0.48 -15.08 -12.54
N PRO A 128 -0.67 -15.84 -11.45
CA PRO A 128 -1.70 -15.52 -10.46
C PRO A 128 -1.56 -14.07 -9.95
N TYR A 129 -2.67 -13.31 -9.91
CA TYR A 129 -2.67 -11.88 -9.56
C TYR A 129 -2.12 -11.55 -8.17
N THR A 130 -1.92 -12.55 -7.31
CA THR A 130 -1.24 -12.39 -6.01
C THR A 130 0.25 -12.12 -6.14
N THR A 131 0.86 -12.38 -7.30
CA THR A 131 2.29 -12.30 -7.59
C THR A 131 2.90 -10.94 -7.22
N VAL A 132 2.43 -9.86 -7.83
CA VAL A 132 3.00 -8.53 -7.57
C VAL A 132 2.67 -8.02 -6.15
N PRO A 133 1.44 -8.18 -5.60
CA PRO A 133 1.16 -7.87 -4.20
C PRO A 133 2.05 -8.66 -3.22
N ASN A 134 2.35 -9.93 -3.50
CA ASN A 134 3.26 -10.72 -2.68
C ASN A 134 4.69 -10.18 -2.74
N LYS A 135 5.17 -9.74 -3.91
CA LYS A 135 6.45 -9.06 -4.04
C LYS A 135 6.50 -7.76 -3.25
N VAL A 136 5.44 -6.95 -3.28
CA VAL A 136 5.33 -5.76 -2.41
C VAL A 136 5.47 -6.13 -0.94
N GLY A 137 4.71 -7.14 -0.49
CA GLY A 137 4.79 -7.60 0.91
C GLY A 137 6.17 -8.13 1.31
N HIS A 138 6.85 -8.81 0.38
CA HIS A 138 8.21 -9.31 0.57
C HIS A 138 9.19 -8.16 0.85
N LEU A 139 9.19 -7.13 0.00
CA LEU A 139 10.08 -5.97 0.16
C LEU A 139 9.67 -5.11 1.37
N PHE A 140 8.37 -4.86 1.54
CA PHE A 140 7.88 -4.00 2.62
C PHE A 140 8.18 -4.58 4.01
N THR A 141 8.04 -5.90 4.17
CA THR A 141 8.38 -6.57 5.44
C THR A 141 9.88 -6.46 5.75
N ALA A 142 10.75 -6.56 4.73
CA ALA A 142 12.18 -6.34 4.89
C ALA A 142 12.52 -4.90 5.26
N GLN A 143 11.91 -3.90 4.62
CA GLN A 143 12.06 -2.49 4.98
C GLN A 143 11.72 -2.25 6.47
N LEU A 144 10.57 -2.78 6.92
CA LEU A 144 10.15 -2.69 8.32
C LEU A 144 11.14 -3.37 9.27
N PHE A 145 11.70 -4.52 8.89
CA PHE A 145 12.70 -5.21 9.70
C PHE A 145 14.00 -4.39 9.83
N HIS A 146 14.52 -3.88 8.72
CA HIS A 146 15.76 -3.10 8.71
C HIS A 146 15.60 -1.75 9.44
N ASP A 147 14.43 -1.12 9.36
CA ASP A 147 14.09 0.05 10.19
C ASP A 147 14.18 -0.27 11.69
N ARG A 148 13.54 -1.37 12.15
CA ARG A 148 13.63 -1.80 13.56
C ARG A 148 15.06 -2.11 13.98
N LYS A 149 15.82 -2.81 13.13
CA LYS A 149 17.22 -3.16 13.39
C LYS A 149 18.07 -1.90 13.61
N GLN A 150 18.00 -0.96 12.67
CA GLN A 150 18.76 0.30 12.75
C GLN A 150 18.31 1.15 13.93
N ARG A 151 17.00 1.24 14.20
CA ARG A 151 16.48 1.99 15.34
C ARG A 151 17.02 1.44 16.66
N HIS A 152 17.03 0.13 16.83
CA HIS A 152 17.61 -0.51 18.00
C HIS A 152 19.10 -0.18 18.14
N GLU A 153 19.91 -0.40 17.10
CA GLU A 153 21.34 -0.09 17.09
C GLU A 153 21.63 1.38 17.46
N ARG A 154 20.93 2.33 16.83
CA ARG A 154 21.09 3.76 17.12
C ARG A 154 20.70 4.10 18.56
N LEU A 155 19.61 3.53 19.08
CA LEU A 155 19.14 3.84 20.43
C LEU A 155 20.00 3.19 21.53
N SER A 156 20.72 2.11 21.22
CA SER A 156 21.69 1.47 22.13
C SER A 156 22.98 2.29 22.30
N LEU A 157 23.19 3.33 21.48
CA LEU A 157 24.30 4.27 21.61
C LEU A 157 23.89 5.56 22.34
N PRO A 158 24.81 6.20 23.09
CA PRO A 158 24.61 7.56 23.60
C PRO A 158 24.30 8.52 22.46
N ALA A 159 23.41 9.49 22.70
CA ALA A 159 22.97 10.43 21.67
C ALA A 159 24.13 11.13 20.95
N SER A 160 25.19 11.50 21.67
CA SER A 160 26.39 12.15 21.15
C SER A 160 27.25 11.28 20.21
N GLN A 161 27.00 9.96 20.13
CA GLN A 161 27.79 9.02 19.32
C GLN A 161 27.01 8.43 18.14
N ARG A 162 25.71 8.71 18.02
CA ARG A 162 24.85 8.04 17.03
C ARG A 162 25.27 8.33 15.59
N ASP A 163 25.61 9.58 15.30
CA ASP A 163 25.89 10.00 13.92
C ASP A 163 27.31 9.62 13.47
N SER A 164 28.23 9.41 14.41
CA SER A 164 29.60 8.99 14.11
C SER A 164 29.79 7.46 14.11
N LYS A 165 28.90 6.70 14.78
CA LYS A 165 29.06 5.25 14.98
C LYS A 165 27.96 4.38 14.37
N ALA A 166 26.83 4.94 13.95
CA ALA A 166 25.74 4.16 13.38
C ALA A 166 25.14 4.85 12.16
N ALA A 167 24.81 4.05 11.14
CA ALA A 167 24.15 4.54 9.94
C ALA A 167 22.77 5.14 10.24
N HIS A 168 22.30 6.00 9.35
CA HIS A 168 20.94 6.55 9.37
C HIS A 168 20.33 6.47 7.96
N VAL A 169 19.95 5.25 7.58
CA VAL A 169 19.28 4.96 6.30
C VAL A 169 17.76 5.01 6.52
N ASP A 170 17.05 5.74 5.68
CA ASP A 170 15.59 5.68 5.63
C ASP A 170 15.17 4.44 4.84
N TYR A 171 14.98 3.31 5.52
CA TYR A 171 14.55 2.06 4.87
C TYR A 171 13.11 2.10 4.37
N LEU A 172 12.27 2.98 4.92
CA LEU A 172 10.83 3.02 4.63
C LEU A 172 10.55 3.81 3.35
N ARG A 173 11.20 3.44 2.24
CA ARG A 173 10.99 4.05 0.92
C ARG A 173 9.63 3.61 0.34
N PRO A 174 8.73 4.54 -0.04
CA PRO A 174 7.42 4.16 -0.59
C PRO A 174 7.54 3.28 -1.84
N ILE A 175 6.71 2.24 -1.90
CA ILE A 175 6.69 1.27 -3.00
C ILE A 175 5.59 1.63 -4.00
N VAL A 176 5.95 1.78 -5.27
CA VAL A 176 5.01 1.84 -6.39
C VAL A 176 5.05 0.50 -7.12
N ALA A 177 3.88 -0.09 -7.36
CA ALA A 177 3.77 -1.45 -7.91
C ALA A 177 2.94 -1.52 -9.19
N ASP A 178 3.29 -2.49 -10.02
CA ASP A 178 2.62 -2.83 -11.26
C ASP A 178 1.33 -3.63 -11.00
N ALA A 179 0.18 -3.12 -11.45
CA ALA A 179 -1.10 -3.82 -11.37
C ALA A 179 -1.54 -4.40 -12.72
N ASP A 180 -0.67 -4.39 -13.74
CA ASP A 180 -0.96 -4.82 -15.09
C ASP A 180 -2.24 -4.14 -15.63
N THR A 181 -3.15 -4.90 -16.25
CA THR A 181 -4.50 -4.45 -16.67
C THR A 181 -5.55 -4.62 -15.57
N GLY A 182 -5.15 -5.07 -14.38
CA GLY A 182 -6.04 -5.36 -13.26
C GLY A 182 -6.53 -6.80 -13.16
N HIS A 183 -5.97 -7.73 -13.95
CA HIS A 183 -6.16 -9.19 -13.83
C HIS A 183 -7.61 -9.67 -13.93
N GLY A 184 -8.42 -9.01 -14.76
CA GLY A 184 -9.79 -9.41 -15.06
C GLY A 184 -10.77 -8.24 -15.06
N GLY A 185 -12.03 -8.50 -14.69
CA GLY A 185 -13.06 -7.46 -14.61
C GLY A 185 -12.95 -6.58 -13.36
N LEU A 186 -13.85 -5.60 -13.21
CA LEU A 186 -13.81 -4.59 -12.14
C LEU A 186 -13.75 -5.19 -10.71
N THR A 187 -14.37 -6.34 -10.47
CA THR A 187 -14.30 -7.01 -9.16
C THR A 187 -12.93 -7.60 -8.87
N ALA A 188 -12.21 -8.07 -9.90
CA ALA A 188 -10.82 -8.51 -9.79
C ALA A 188 -9.91 -7.32 -9.48
N VAL A 189 -10.09 -6.19 -10.17
CA VAL A 189 -9.36 -4.93 -9.90
C VAL A 189 -9.51 -4.50 -8.43
N MET A 190 -10.73 -4.55 -7.88
CA MET A 190 -10.97 -4.20 -6.47
C MET A 190 -10.29 -5.17 -5.50
N LYS A 191 -10.31 -6.48 -5.77
CA LYS A 191 -9.61 -7.49 -4.95
C LYS A 191 -8.09 -7.32 -5.02
N LEU A 192 -7.55 -7.08 -6.21
CA LEU A 192 -6.13 -6.83 -6.44
C LEU A 192 -5.67 -5.56 -5.71
N THR A 193 -6.42 -4.46 -5.84
CA THR A 193 -6.15 -3.20 -5.14
C THR A 193 -6.17 -3.39 -3.63
N LYS A 194 -7.13 -4.18 -3.09
CA LYS A 194 -7.17 -4.52 -1.67
C LYS A 194 -5.88 -5.23 -1.23
N LEU A 195 -5.42 -6.22 -1.99
CA LEU A 195 -4.17 -6.92 -1.67
C LEU A 195 -2.97 -5.97 -1.67
N PHE A 196 -2.87 -5.06 -2.64
CA PHE A 196 -1.79 -4.07 -2.67
C PHE A 196 -1.78 -3.17 -1.42
N ILE A 197 -2.96 -2.68 -1.01
CA ILE A 197 -3.10 -1.89 0.22
C ILE A 197 -2.68 -2.71 1.44
N GLU A 198 -3.12 -3.97 1.53
CA GLU A 198 -2.79 -4.87 2.64
C GLU A 198 -1.30 -5.21 2.71
N LYS A 199 -0.63 -5.31 1.56
CA LYS A 199 0.77 -5.72 1.44
C LYS A 199 1.78 -4.59 1.58
N GLY A 200 1.35 -3.33 1.57
CA GLY A 200 2.24 -2.19 1.84
C GLY A 200 2.47 -1.22 0.66
N ALA A 201 1.73 -1.35 -0.45
CA ALA A 201 1.92 -0.48 -1.61
C ALA A 201 1.54 0.97 -1.28
N ALA A 202 2.39 1.92 -1.65
CA ALA A 202 2.12 3.35 -1.52
C ALA A 202 1.35 3.91 -2.73
N GLY A 203 1.54 3.28 -3.89
CA GLY A 203 0.82 3.56 -5.13
C GLY A 203 0.87 2.34 -6.04
N ILE A 204 -0.07 2.28 -6.98
CA ILE A 204 -0.11 1.28 -8.04
C ILE A 204 -0.33 1.97 -9.38
N HIS A 205 0.15 1.38 -10.46
CA HIS A 205 -0.19 1.79 -11.82
C HIS A 205 -0.96 0.66 -12.52
N ILE A 206 -1.88 1.03 -13.41
CA ILE A 206 -2.76 0.12 -14.17
C ILE A 206 -2.83 0.65 -15.61
N GLU A 207 -2.81 -0.25 -16.58
CA GLU A 207 -2.77 0.10 -18.01
C GLU A 207 -4.09 -0.20 -18.74
N ASP A 208 -4.25 0.37 -19.93
CA ASP A 208 -5.47 0.32 -20.74
C ASP A 208 -5.49 -0.81 -21.81
N GLN A 209 -4.55 -1.76 -21.73
CA GLN A 209 -4.59 -2.99 -22.49
C GLN A 209 -5.71 -3.93 -21.99
N ALA A 210 -6.10 -4.92 -22.80
CA ALA A 210 -7.07 -5.92 -22.39
C ALA A 210 -6.39 -7.11 -21.67
N PRO A 211 -6.93 -7.59 -20.53
CA PRO A 211 -6.42 -8.81 -19.89
C PRO A 211 -6.55 -10.02 -20.83
N GLY A 212 -5.50 -10.85 -20.88
CA GLY A 212 -5.38 -11.97 -21.81
C GLY A 212 -4.73 -11.62 -23.16
N THR A 213 -4.54 -10.33 -23.46
CA THR A 213 -3.74 -9.83 -24.59
C THR A 213 -2.76 -8.74 -24.15
N LYS A 214 -2.35 -8.77 -22.88
CA LYS A 214 -1.34 -7.88 -22.33
C LYS A 214 0.03 -8.18 -22.95
#